data_AF-A0A7I9XZK9-F1
#
_entry.id   AF-A0A7I9XZK9-F1
#
_cell.length_a   1.000
_cell.length_b   1.000
_cell.length_c   1.000
_cell.angle_alpha   90.00
_cell.angle_beta   90.00
_cell.angle_gamma   90.00
#
_symmetry.space_group_name_H-M   'P 1'
#
loop_
_entity.id
_entity.type
_entity.pdbx_description
1 polymer ?
#
loop_
_entity_poly.entity_id
_entity_poly.type
_entity_poly.pdbx_seq_one_letter_code
_entity_poly.pdbx_strand_id
1 'polypeptide(L)'
;MVRQPAAATPPPSSSGIGTQAVAATAGGAVAGLASADVTARARLQRLVDFVARQEPELAWAAGDRPDGATVLVTDLASGWIPPRIDLPAVVTLLEPGLRRGELESLLGEVSVVARYSPIHQVPDEDDEPVPTSPRPRRAAEVEDLGWELNRATHYRDGLPRLAHTLAIAAFRGTGVLDKEVELLHEELSKIREKVLESYPGNVDAALVGNWQLLAAINALVEADKTAANYHLAWFQALSKTQAGSRS
;
A
#
# COMPACT_ATOMS: atom_id res chain seq x y z
N MET A 1 -37.82 83.74 -30.35
CA MET A 1 -38.11 82.83 -29.21
C MET A 1 -37.51 81.47 -29.56
N VAL A 2 -36.62 80.98 -28.71
CA VAL A 2 -35.69 79.85 -28.88
C VAL A 2 -36.41 78.50 -28.76
N ARG A 3 -35.98 77.48 -29.55
CA ARG A 3 -35.86 76.02 -29.22
C ARG A 3 -35.72 75.21 -30.53
N GLN A 4 -34.98 74.11 -30.69
CA GLN A 4 -33.95 73.35 -29.97
C GLN A 4 -33.67 72.14 -30.89
N PRO A 5 -32.43 71.73 -31.22
CA PRO A 5 -32.20 70.56 -32.06
C PRO A 5 -32.38 69.26 -31.25
N ALA A 6 -32.96 68.24 -31.89
CA ALA A 6 -33.15 66.92 -31.30
C ALA A 6 -31.79 66.22 -31.08
N ALA A 7 -31.57 65.73 -29.87
CA ALA A 7 -30.36 65.00 -29.47
C ALA A 7 -30.38 63.57 -30.02
N ALA A 8 -29.24 63.13 -30.55
CA ALA A 8 -29.00 61.74 -30.93
C ALA A 8 -28.83 60.86 -29.68
N THR A 9 -29.48 59.71 -29.66
CA THR A 9 -29.33 58.68 -28.62
C THR A 9 -27.97 57.97 -28.78
N PRO A 10 -27.14 57.84 -27.73
CA PRO A 10 -25.94 57.00 -27.81
C PRO A 10 -26.34 55.52 -27.75
N PRO A 11 -25.58 54.61 -28.39
CA PRO A 11 -25.82 53.17 -28.26
C PRO A 11 -25.58 52.73 -26.81
N PRO A 12 -26.27 51.69 -26.32
CA PRO A 12 -26.01 51.18 -24.97
C PRO A 12 -24.59 50.63 -24.90
N SER A 13 -23.81 51.15 -23.95
CA SER A 13 -22.51 50.62 -23.57
C SER A 13 -22.68 49.17 -23.12
N SER A 14 -22.07 48.22 -23.83
CA SER A 14 -21.97 46.82 -23.43
C SER A 14 -21.00 46.67 -22.24
N SER A 15 -21.39 47.18 -21.09
CA SER A 15 -20.65 47.03 -19.83
C SER A 15 -21.29 45.90 -19.02
N GLY A 16 -20.84 44.67 -19.24
CA GLY A 16 -21.32 43.53 -18.44
C GLY A 16 -20.78 42.15 -18.83
N ILE A 17 -20.19 41.99 -20.01
CA ILE A 17 -19.74 40.67 -20.49
C ILE A 17 -18.42 40.25 -19.85
N GLY A 18 -17.51 41.20 -19.55
CA GLY A 18 -16.19 40.90 -18.98
C GLY A 18 -16.25 40.29 -17.57
N THR A 19 -17.11 40.81 -16.68
CA THR A 19 -17.16 40.35 -15.28
C THR A 19 -17.94 39.05 -15.12
N GLN A 20 -19.00 38.83 -15.91
CA GLN A 20 -19.78 37.59 -15.87
C GLN A 20 -19.03 36.42 -16.51
N ALA A 21 -18.27 36.65 -17.60
CA ALA A 21 -17.43 35.63 -18.19
C ALA A 21 -16.31 35.18 -17.22
N VAL A 22 -15.65 36.14 -16.54
CA VAL A 22 -14.59 35.84 -15.56
C VAL A 22 -15.16 35.09 -14.34
N ALA A 23 -16.33 35.49 -13.84
CA ALA A 23 -17.01 34.80 -12.75
C ALA A 23 -17.48 33.38 -13.15
N ALA A 24 -18.00 33.21 -14.38
CA ALA A 24 -18.40 31.90 -14.91
C ALA A 24 -17.19 30.98 -15.12
N THR A 25 -16.05 31.49 -15.60
CA THR A 25 -14.82 30.71 -15.72
C THR A 25 -14.26 30.31 -14.35
N ALA A 26 -14.34 31.20 -13.35
CA ALA A 26 -13.89 30.89 -11.99
C ALA A 26 -14.79 29.83 -11.33
N GLY A 27 -16.11 29.95 -11.44
CA GLY A 27 -17.05 28.95 -10.93
C GLY A 27 -16.93 27.59 -11.62
N GLY A 28 -16.74 27.59 -12.96
CA GLY A 28 -16.51 26.36 -13.73
C GLY A 28 -15.21 25.67 -13.38
N ALA A 29 -14.12 26.42 -13.14
CA ALA A 29 -12.84 25.85 -12.71
C ALA A 29 -12.94 25.22 -11.31
N VAL A 30 -13.61 25.89 -10.36
CA VAL A 30 -13.83 25.35 -9.00
C VAL A 30 -14.70 24.08 -9.04
N ALA A 31 -15.77 24.08 -9.84
CA ALA A 31 -16.61 22.89 -10.01
C ALA A 31 -15.85 21.72 -10.67
N GLY A 32 -15.01 22.01 -11.67
CA GLY A 32 -14.16 21.01 -12.32
C GLY A 32 -13.14 20.38 -11.36
N LEU A 33 -12.50 21.20 -10.50
CA LEU A 33 -11.57 20.71 -9.48
C LEU A 33 -12.28 19.83 -8.44
N ALA A 34 -13.46 20.23 -7.97
CA ALA A 34 -14.24 19.44 -7.03
C ALA A 34 -14.67 18.09 -7.62
N SER A 35 -15.10 18.08 -8.89
CA SER A 35 -15.44 16.83 -9.59
C SER A 35 -14.22 15.91 -9.73
N ALA A 36 -13.06 16.48 -10.08
CA ALA A 36 -11.83 15.71 -10.21
C ALA A 36 -11.39 15.10 -8.87
N ASP A 37 -11.50 15.83 -7.76
CA ASP A 37 -11.19 15.34 -6.42
C ASP A 37 -12.11 14.19 -6.00
N VAL A 38 -13.43 14.32 -6.24
CA VAL A 38 -14.39 13.24 -5.97
C VAL A 38 -14.06 12.00 -6.80
N THR A 39 -13.75 12.15 -8.09
CA THR A 39 -13.36 11.02 -8.95
C THR A 39 -12.05 10.37 -8.49
N ALA A 40 -11.04 11.17 -8.12
CA ALA A 40 -9.77 10.66 -7.62
C ALA A 40 -9.96 9.90 -6.29
N ARG A 41 -10.74 10.45 -5.36
CA ARG A 41 -11.04 9.80 -4.09
C ARG A 41 -11.82 8.50 -4.28
N ALA A 42 -12.81 8.47 -5.17
CA ALA A 42 -13.56 7.26 -5.49
C ALA A 42 -12.65 6.18 -6.11
N ARG A 43 -11.72 6.56 -7.00
CA ARG A 43 -10.70 5.64 -7.52
C ARG A 43 -9.84 5.08 -6.40
N LEU A 44 -9.28 5.92 -5.52
CA LEU A 44 -8.44 5.46 -4.41
C LEU A 44 -9.21 4.56 -3.45
N GLN A 45 -10.47 4.87 -3.16
CA GLN A 45 -11.31 4.05 -2.29
C GLN A 45 -11.49 2.65 -2.87
N ARG A 46 -11.72 2.52 -4.19
CA ARG A 46 -11.80 1.20 -4.84
C ARG A 46 -10.52 0.37 -4.67
N LEU A 47 -9.35 1.00 -4.72
CA LEU A 47 -8.07 0.31 -4.49
C LEU A 47 -7.91 -0.13 -3.02
N VAL A 48 -8.32 0.72 -2.08
CA VAL A 48 -8.29 0.41 -0.64
C VAL A 48 -9.26 -0.71 -0.31
N ASP A 49 -10.50 -0.64 -0.80
CA ASP A 49 -11.51 -1.67 -0.58
C ASP A 49 -11.07 -3.02 -1.16
N PHE A 50 -10.38 -3.02 -2.31
CA PHE A 50 -9.84 -4.22 -2.94
C PHE A 50 -8.84 -4.98 -2.04
N VAL A 51 -7.93 -4.27 -1.37
CA VAL A 51 -6.98 -4.92 -0.44
C VAL A 51 -7.60 -5.18 0.92
N ALA A 52 -8.51 -4.33 1.38
CA ALA A 52 -9.25 -4.53 2.63
C ALA A 52 -10.16 -5.78 2.56
N ARG A 53 -10.72 -6.12 1.41
CA ARG A 53 -11.48 -7.39 1.25
C ARG A 53 -10.61 -8.62 1.46
N GLN A 54 -9.34 -8.55 1.07
CA GLN A 54 -8.39 -9.67 1.22
C GLN A 54 -7.88 -9.78 2.67
N GLU A 55 -7.76 -8.66 3.37
CA GLU A 55 -7.29 -8.60 4.75
C GLU A 55 -8.00 -7.48 5.53
N PRO A 56 -9.24 -7.76 6.00
CA PRO A 56 -10.10 -6.76 6.63
C PRO A 56 -9.70 -6.43 8.08
N GLU A 57 -8.82 -7.24 8.68
CA GLU A 57 -8.34 -7.02 10.05
C GLU A 57 -7.29 -5.90 10.13
N LEU A 58 -6.80 -5.40 8.99
CA LEU A 58 -5.81 -4.34 8.90
C LEU A 58 -6.41 -3.00 8.46
N ALA A 59 -5.85 -1.91 8.97
CA ALA A 59 -6.11 -0.59 8.42
C ALA A 59 -5.27 -0.38 7.15
N TRP A 60 -5.91 0.24 6.16
CA TRP A 60 -5.34 0.47 4.83
C TRP A 60 -5.55 1.91 4.41
N ALA A 61 -4.59 2.47 3.69
CA ALA A 61 -4.77 3.76 3.05
C ALA A 61 -4.05 3.83 1.70
N ALA A 62 -4.64 4.60 0.79
CA ALA A 62 -4.00 4.95 -0.48
C ALA A 62 -4.06 6.46 -0.69
N GLY A 63 -3.00 7.00 -1.29
CA GLY A 63 -2.92 8.42 -1.58
C GLY A 63 -2.16 8.73 -2.86
N ASP A 64 -2.56 9.81 -3.53
CA ASP A 64 -1.87 10.31 -4.72
C ASP A 64 -0.77 11.31 -4.33
N ARG A 65 0.45 11.06 -4.79
CA ARG A 65 1.61 11.91 -4.56
C ARG A 65 1.74 12.99 -5.63
N PRO A 66 2.44 14.11 -5.34
CA PRO A 66 2.68 15.17 -6.32
C PRO A 66 3.42 14.72 -7.59
N ASP A 67 4.18 13.63 -7.53
CA ASP A 67 4.88 13.03 -8.67
C ASP A 67 3.98 12.16 -9.57
N GLY A 68 2.69 12.04 -9.23
CA GLY A 68 1.70 11.25 -9.95
C GLY A 68 1.64 9.79 -9.54
N ALA A 69 2.45 9.33 -8.58
CA ALA A 69 2.37 7.98 -8.05
C ALA A 69 1.21 7.82 -7.05
N THR A 70 0.52 6.69 -7.10
CA THR A 70 -0.41 6.29 -6.05
C THR A 70 0.34 5.39 -5.06
N VAL A 71 0.44 5.79 -3.79
CA VAL A 71 1.04 4.96 -2.73
C VAL A 71 -0.05 4.18 -1.99
N LEU A 72 0.21 2.92 -1.67
CA LEU A 72 -0.63 2.08 -0.81
C LEU A 72 0.14 1.70 0.46
N VAL A 73 -0.50 1.83 1.63
CA VAL A 73 0.10 1.53 2.93
C VAL A 73 -0.86 0.77 3.85
N THR A 74 -0.27 -0.02 4.74
CA THR A 74 -0.87 -0.45 6.01
C THR A 74 0.09 -0.07 7.13
N ASP A 75 -0.46 0.23 8.31
CA ASP A 75 0.30 0.59 9.50
C ASP A 75 0.80 -0.64 10.29
N LEU A 76 0.47 -1.86 9.86
CA LEU A 76 0.89 -3.12 10.50
C LEU A 76 2.38 -3.14 10.90
N ALA A 77 3.27 -2.77 9.97
CA ALA A 77 4.71 -2.81 10.19
C ALA A 77 5.46 -1.84 9.27
N SER A 78 5.44 -0.54 9.59
CA SER A 78 6.20 0.50 8.86
C SER A 78 5.89 0.63 7.36
N GLY A 79 4.74 0.10 6.90
CA GLY A 79 4.34 0.05 5.49
C GLY A 79 4.60 -1.28 4.78
N TRP A 80 5.08 -2.31 5.50
CA TRP A 80 5.18 -3.66 4.95
C TRP A 80 3.80 -4.22 4.59
N ILE A 81 3.65 -4.75 3.38
CA ILE A 81 2.43 -5.43 2.93
C ILE A 81 2.55 -6.95 3.13
N PRO A 82 1.64 -7.60 3.87
CA PRO A 82 1.66 -9.05 4.09
C PRO A 82 1.66 -9.92 2.80
N PRO A 83 2.09 -11.20 2.87
CA PRO A 83 1.94 -12.13 1.75
C PRO A 83 0.46 -12.38 1.44
N ARG A 84 0.19 -12.94 0.25
CA ARG A 84 -1.16 -13.32 -0.22
C ARG A 84 -2.16 -12.16 -0.36
N ILE A 85 -1.65 -10.93 -0.41
CA ILE A 85 -2.39 -9.75 -0.87
C ILE A 85 -2.02 -9.49 -2.32
N ASP A 86 -2.99 -9.69 -3.21
CA ASP A 86 -2.96 -9.21 -4.58
C ASP A 86 -2.95 -7.69 -4.59
N LEU A 87 -1.99 -7.12 -5.32
CA LEU A 87 -1.75 -5.68 -5.35
C LEU A 87 -2.28 -5.09 -6.64
N PRO A 88 -3.06 -3.99 -6.56
CA PRO A 88 -3.44 -3.25 -7.75
C PRO A 88 -2.21 -2.80 -8.55
N ALA A 89 -2.24 -2.99 -9.86
CA ALA A 89 -1.08 -2.76 -10.73
C ALA A 89 -0.58 -1.30 -10.72
N VAL A 90 -1.48 -0.36 -10.38
CA VAL A 90 -1.22 1.08 -10.36
C VAL A 90 -0.52 1.56 -9.08
N VAL A 91 -0.51 0.77 -8.00
CA VAL A 91 0.05 1.23 -6.72
C VAL A 91 1.57 1.08 -6.68
N THR A 92 2.17 1.95 -5.87
CA THR A 92 3.54 1.85 -5.40
C THR A 92 3.52 1.54 -3.91
N LEU A 93 4.52 0.79 -3.44
CA LEU A 93 4.70 0.50 -2.02
C LEU A 93 5.82 1.37 -1.45
N LEU A 94 5.84 1.51 -0.13
CA LEU A 94 6.98 2.09 0.55
C LEU A 94 8.21 1.17 0.43
N GLU A 95 9.38 1.77 0.26
CA GLU A 95 10.64 1.02 0.30
C GLU A 95 10.85 0.38 1.68
N PRO A 96 11.47 -0.82 1.77
CA PRO A 96 11.82 -1.44 3.04
C PRO A 96 12.60 -0.48 3.95
N GLY A 97 12.03 -0.19 5.11
CA GLY A 97 12.59 0.79 6.02
C GLY A 97 11.70 0.98 7.24
N LEU A 98 12.33 1.27 8.38
CA LEU A 98 11.60 1.50 9.62
C LEU A 98 10.96 2.89 9.59
N ARG A 99 9.69 2.97 9.93
CA ARG A 99 8.92 4.21 10.02
C ARG A 99 8.07 4.15 11.29
N ARG A 100 7.83 5.31 11.90
CA ARG A 100 6.92 5.45 13.03
C ARG A 100 5.70 6.24 12.60
N GLY A 101 4.57 5.98 13.27
CA GLY A 101 3.34 6.71 13.11
C GLY A 101 2.24 5.92 12.40
N GLU A 102 1.05 6.49 12.46
CA GLU A 102 -0.18 5.98 11.87
C GLU A 102 -0.16 6.08 10.33
N LEU A 103 -1.21 5.58 9.68
CA LEU A 103 -1.37 5.58 8.21
C LEU A 103 -1.05 6.93 7.55
N GLU A 104 -1.46 8.05 8.15
CA GLU A 104 -1.21 9.39 7.61
C GLU A 104 0.29 9.73 7.58
N SER A 105 1.04 9.27 8.58
CA SER A 105 2.49 9.48 8.62
C SER A 105 3.21 8.65 7.56
N LEU A 106 2.68 7.46 7.25
CA LEU A 106 3.23 6.56 6.22
C LEU A 106 2.95 7.04 4.80
N LEU A 107 1.77 7.63 4.55
CA LEU A 107 1.43 8.20 3.25
C LEU A 107 2.39 9.35 2.86
N GLY A 108 2.77 10.18 3.83
CA GLY A 108 3.59 11.36 3.60
C GLY A 108 2.80 12.48 2.90
N GLU A 109 3.46 13.22 2.01
CA GLU A 109 2.81 14.29 1.26
C GLU A 109 1.95 13.71 0.11
N VAL A 110 0.64 13.91 0.22
CA VAL A 110 -0.38 13.41 -0.73
C VAL A 110 -1.48 14.46 -0.92
N SER A 111 -2.04 14.53 -2.12
CA SER A 111 -3.09 15.49 -2.49
C SER A 111 -4.51 14.96 -2.24
N VAL A 112 -4.73 13.66 -2.45
CA VAL A 112 -6.00 12.95 -2.24
C VAL A 112 -5.73 11.68 -1.46
N VAL A 113 -6.62 11.33 -0.52
CA VAL A 113 -6.49 10.15 0.34
C VAL A 113 -7.81 9.39 0.46
N ALA A 114 -7.72 8.06 0.37
CA ALA A 114 -8.76 7.13 0.79
C ALA A 114 -8.22 6.21 1.89
N ARG A 115 -9.11 5.74 2.78
CA ARG A 115 -8.74 4.92 3.94
C ARG A 115 -9.81 3.92 4.30
N TYR A 116 -9.37 2.82 4.87
CA TYR A 116 -10.18 1.79 5.50
C TYR A 116 -9.64 1.54 6.90
N SER A 117 -10.56 1.31 7.84
CA SER A 117 -10.23 0.91 9.20
C SER A 117 -11.03 -0.35 9.53
N PRO A 118 -10.46 -1.34 10.25
CA PRO A 118 -11.09 -2.64 10.51
C PRO A 118 -12.48 -2.59 11.17
N ILE A 119 -12.83 -1.48 11.81
CA ILE A 119 -14.16 -1.27 12.41
C ILE A 119 -15.26 -1.06 11.37
N HIS A 120 -14.90 -0.82 10.11
CA HIS A 120 -15.85 -0.60 9.02
C HIS A 120 -16.06 -1.90 8.23
N GLN A 121 -17.30 -2.12 7.82
CA GLN A 121 -17.60 -3.17 6.85
C GLN A 121 -16.95 -2.81 5.51
N VAL A 122 -16.23 -3.76 4.92
CA VAL A 122 -15.73 -3.61 3.55
C VAL A 122 -16.92 -3.78 2.60
N PRO A 123 -17.15 -2.85 1.64
CA PRO A 123 -18.19 -3.02 0.63
C PRO A 123 -17.97 -4.30 -0.19
N ASP A 124 -19.09 -4.88 -0.65
CA ASP A 124 -19.07 -6.00 -1.60
C ASP A 124 -18.26 -5.63 -2.86
N GLU A 125 -17.76 -6.65 -3.56
CA GLU A 125 -17.00 -6.46 -4.78
C GLU A 125 -17.85 -5.74 -5.85
N ASP A 126 -17.27 -4.73 -6.48
CA ASP A 126 -17.86 -4.01 -7.61
C ASP A 126 -17.67 -4.84 -8.90
N ASP A 127 -18.54 -4.63 -9.89
CA ASP A 127 -18.49 -5.39 -11.15
C ASP A 127 -17.25 -5.04 -12.00
N GLU A 128 -16.57 -3.91 -11.73
CA GLU A 128 -15.35 -3.51 -12.41
C GLU A 128 -14.10 -4.14 -11.73
N PRO A 129 -13.38 -5.06 -12.41
CA PRO A 129 -12.22 -5.73 -11.83
C PRO A 129 -11.04 -4.77 -11.65
N VAL A 130 -10.32 -4.90 -10.54
CA VAL A 130 -9.07 -4.17 -10.30
C VAL A 130 -7.89 -4.95 -10.90
N PRO A 131 -7.16 -4.40 -11.90
CA PRO A 131 -6.01 -5.09 -12.46
C PRO A 131 -4.90 -5.26 -11.42
N THR A 132 -4.34 -6.46 -11.29
CA THR A 132 -3.30 -6.78 -10.31
C THR A 132 -1.92 -6.94 -10.95
N SER A 133 -0.85 -6.77 -10.17
CA SER A 133 0.52 -7.00 -10.63
C SER A 133 1.46 -7.36 -9.47
N PRO A 134 2.47 -8.22 -9.69
CA PRO A 134 3.54 -8.42 -8.70
C PRO A 134 4.55 -7.26 -8.66
N ARG A 135 4.54 -6.37 -9.66
CA ARG A 135 5.50 -5.25 -9.79
C ARG A 135 5.63 -4.36 -8.56
N PRO A 136 4.56 -4.01 -7.81
CA PRO A 136 4.68 -3.13 -6.64
C PRO A 136 5.58 -3.71 -5.54
N ARG A 137 5.80 -5.03 -5.50
CA ARG A 137 6.72 -5.68 -4.55
C ARG A 137 8.21 -5.57 -4.95
N ARG A 138 8.55 -4.95 -6.07
CA ARG A 138 9.96 -4.73 -6.42
C ARG A 138 10.60 -3.80 -5.38
N ALA A 139 11.66 -4.28 -4.75
CA ALA A 139 12.48 -3.54 -3.80
C ALA A 139 13.96 -3.66 -4.20
N ALA A 140 14.84 -2.89 -3.57
CA ALA A 140 16.28 -3.06 -3.71
C ALA A 140 16.69 -4.53 -3.50
N GLU A 141 17.61 -5.03 -4.34
CA GLU A 141 18.06 -6.41 -4.26
C GLU A 141 18.87 -6.65 -2.98
N VAL A 142 18.53 -7.74 -2.28
CA VAL A 142 19.31 -8.26 -1.16
C VAL A 142 20.47 -9.06 -1.73
N GLU A 143 21.69 -8.62 -1.43
CA GLU A 143 22.91 -9.34 -1.77
C GLU A 143 22.89 -10.74 -1.16
N ASP A 144 23.22 -11.74 -1.98
CA ASP A 144 23.23 -13.16 -1.60
C ASP A 144 21.93 -13.63 -0.89
N LEU A 145 20.77 -13.35 -1.50
CA LEU A 145 19.43 -13.70 -1.00
C LEU A 145 19.35 -15.06 -0.28
N GLY A 146 19.91 -16.12 -0.88
CA GLY A 146 19.86 -17.47 -0.30
C GLY A 146 20.72 -17.64 0.94
N TRP A 147 21.90 -17.00 0.98
CA TRP A 147 22.76 -17.01 2.16
C TRP A 147 22.11 -16.22 3.30
N GLU A 148 21.59 -15.03 3.00
CA GLU A 148 20.90 -14.18 3.96
C GLU A 148 19.66 -14.87 4.55
N LEU A 149 18.85 -15.53 3.71
CA LEU A 149 17.67 -16.26 4.18
C LEU A 149 18.04 -17.50 5.01
N ASN A 150 19.09 -18.23 4.62
CA ASN A 150 19.59 -19.35 5.40
C ASN A 150 20.06 -18.89 6.79
N ARG A 151 20.87 -17.83 6.84
CA ARG A 151 21.35 -17.23 8.09
C ARG A 151 20.19 -16.77 8.97
N ALA A 152 19.20 -16.09 8.40
CA ALA A 152 18.06 -15.54 9.13
C ALA A 152 17.12 -16.63 9.70
N THR A 153 17.08 -17.81 9.10
CA THR A 153 16.22 -18.93 9.53
C THR A 153 16.94 -19.91 10.46
N HIS A 154 18.27 -19.87 10.52
CA HIS A 154 19.06 -20.79 11.32
C HIS A 154 18.92 -20.52 12.83
N TYR A 155 18.44 -21.50 13.59
CA TYR A 155 18.18 -21.42 15.04
C TYR A 155 17.34 -20.22 15.50
N ARG A 156 16.44 -19.73 14.64
CA ARG A 156 15.59 -18.59 14.98
C ARG A 156 14.42 -19.01 15.86
N ASP A 157 14.31 -18.38 17.02
CA ASP A 157 13.20 -18.59 17.94
C ASP A 157 11.86 -18.22 17.29
N GLY A 158 10.86 -19.09 17.49
CA GLY A 158 9.50 -18.89 16.98
C GLY A 158 9.29 -19.22 15.50
N LEU A 159 10.30 -19.72 14.78
CA LEU A 159 10.10 -20.34 13.46
C LEU A 159 9.96 -21.86 13.59
N PRO A 160 9.07 -22.49 12.79
CA PRO A 160 9.00 -23.95 12.71
C PRO A 160 10.29 -24.50 12.10
N ARG A 161 10.75 -25.67 12.56
CA ARG A 161 11.98 -26.31 12.04
C ARG A 161 11.95 -26.48 10.52
N LEU A 162 10.77 -26.72 9.95
CA LEU A 162 10.56 -26.85 8.50
C LEU A 162 11.02 -25.59 7.73
N ALA A 163 10.88 -24.39 8.29
CA ALA A 163 11.22 -23.14 7.60
C ALA A 163 12.68 -23.13 7.12
N HIS A 164 13.62 -23.57 7.96
CA HIS A 164 15.03 -23.63 7.58
C HIS A 164 15.30 -24.65 6.47
N THR A 165 14.70 -25.84 6.55
CA THR A 165 14.83 -26.87 5.52
C THR A 165 14.25 -26.39 4.18
N LEU A 166 13.09 -25.74 4.20
CA LEU A 166 12.44 -25.21 3.01
C LEU A 166 13.22 -24.05 2.40
N ALA A 167 13.80 -23.15 3.21
CA ALA A 167 14.65 -22.09 2.70
C ALA A 167 15.83 -22.65 1.87
N ILE A 168 16.46 -23.73 2.36
CA ILE A 168 17.55 -24.41 1.65
C ILE A 168 17.03 -25.08 0.38
N ALA A 169 15.94 -25.83 0.47
CA ALA A 169 15.40 -26.60 -0.65
C ALA A 169 14.90 -25.70 -1.79
N ALA A 170 14.12 -24.66 -1.45
CA ALA A 170 13.58 -23.70 -2.39
C ALA A 170 14.69 -22.90 -3.09
N PHE A 171 15.71 -22.45 -2.35
CA PHE A 171 16.83 -21.73 -2.95
C PHE A 171 17.69 -22.62 -3.87
N ARG A 172 17.91 -23.88 -3.49
CA ARG A 172 18.67 -24.85 -4.31
C ARG A 172 17.88 -25.43 -5.48
N GLY A 173 16.58 -25.15 -5.57
CA GLY A 173 15.70 -25.71 -6.59
C GLY A 173 15.56 -27.23 -6.50
N THR A 174 15.74 -27.82 -5.31
CA THR A 174 15.71 -29.29 -5.14
C THR A 174 14.30 -29.86 -5.02
N GLY A 175 13.27 -29.02 -5.20
CA GLY A 175 11.87 -29.38 -5.00
C GLY A 175 11.46 -29.38 -3.52
N VAL A 176 10.17 -29.19 -3.29
CA VAL A 176 9.51 -29.21 -1.98
C VAL A 176 8.27 -30.10 -2.12
N LEU A 177 7.97 -30.93 -1.11
CA LEU A 177 6.83 -31.82 -1.15
C LEU A 177 5.53 -31.05 -0.90
N ASP A 178 4.42 -31.44 -1.52
CA ASP A 178 3.11 -30.79 -1.33
C ASP A 178 2.71 -30.68 0.15
N LYS A 179 2.97 -31.73 0.94
CA LYS A 179 2.71 -31.75 2.39
C LYS A 179 3.53 -30.71 3.16
N GLU A 180 4.74 -30.40 2.70
CA GLU A 180 5.58 -29.37 3.31
C GLU A 180 5.08 -27.97 2.94
N VAL A 181 4.53 -27.80 1.73
CA VAL A 181 3.86 -26.55 1.31
C VAL A 181 2.59 -26.32 2.12
N GLU A 182 1.76 -27.36 2.31
CA GLU A 182 0.57 -27.30 3.17
C GLU A 182 0.95 -26.87 4.60
N LEU A 183 1.96 -27.50 5.19
CA LEU A 183 2.45 -27.15 6.52
C LEU A 183 3.01 -25.71 6.58
N LEU A 184 3.71 -25.24 5.53
CA LEU A 184 4.14 -23.85 5.44
C LEU A 184 2.96 -22.88 5.43
N HIS A 185 1.90 -23.19 4.68
CA HIS A 185 0.70 -22.37 4.62
C HIS A 185 -0.04 -22.31 5.96
N GLU A 186 -0.13 -23.43 6.68
CA GLU A 186 -0.67 -23.47 8.04
C GLU A 186 0.11 -22.58 9.00
N GLU A 187 1.45 -22.65 8.97
CA GLU A 187 2.30 -21.83 9.83
C GLU A 187 2.20 -20.33 9.49
N LEU A 188 2.05 -19.98 8.20
CA LEU A 188 1.74 -18.63 7.76
C LEU A 188 0.40 -18.12 8.30
N SER A 189 -0.63 -18.97 8.33
CA SER A 189 -1.94 -18.59 8.88
C SER A 189 -1.89 -18.43 10.39
N LYS A 190 -1.24 -19.35 11.11
CA LYS A 190 -1.07 -19.27 12.58
C LYS A 190 -0.31 -18.01 12.99
N ILE A 191 0.74 -17.62 12.25
CA ILE A 191 1.50 -16.42 12.60
C ILE A 191 0.75 -15.14 12.25
N ARG A 192 0.02 -15.12 11.13
CA ARG A 192 -0.91 -14.04 10.78
C ARG A 192 -1.89 -13.81 11.93
N GLU A 193 -2.60 -14.84 12.35
CA GLU A 193 -3.59 -14.76 13.44
C GLU A 193 -2.97 -14.18 14.72
N LYS A 194 -1.83 -14.73 15.17
CA LYS A 194 -1.13 -14.24 16.37
C LYS A 194 -0.70 -12.78 16.28
N VAL A 195 -0.27 -12.33 15.09
CA VAL A 195 0.11 -10.92 14.87
C VAL A 195 -1.13 -10.03 14.95
N LEU A 196 -2.23 -10.43 14.30
CA LEU A 196 -3.46 -9.66 14.22
C LEU A 196 -4.21 -9.60 15.56
N GLU A 197 -4.10 -10.62 16.43
CA GLU A 197 -4.63 -10.60 17.79
C GLU A 197 -4.13 -9.41 18.63
N SER A 198 -2.92 -8.92 18.34
CA SER A 198 -2.29 -7.80 19.06
C SER A 198 -2.36 -6.47 18.30
N TYR A 199 -2.90 -6.47 17.08
CA TYR A 199 -3.06 -5.29 16.23
C TYR A 199 -4.32 -4.50 16.63
N PRO A 200 -4.33 -3.15 16.57
CA PRO A 200 -3.25 -2.25 16.16
C PRO A 200 -2.25 -1.88 17.26
N GLY A 201 -2.44 -2.37 18.49
CA GLY A 201 -1.70 -1.92 19.67
C GLY A 201 -0.25 -2.42 19.77
N ASN A 202 -0.06 -3.56 20.43
CA ASN A 202 1.27 -4.04 20.84
C ASN A 202 1.76 -5.17 19.93
N VAL A 203 1.81 -4.92 18.62
CA VAL A 203 2.29 -5.90 17.64
C VAL A 203 3.77 -6.22 17.92
N ASP A 204 4.07 -7.49 18.22
CA ASP A 204 5.43 -7.94 18.49
C ASP A 204 6.25 -7.97 17.20
N ALA A 205 7.29 -7.13 17.13
CA ALA A 205 8.22 -7.07 16.02
C ALA A 205 8.93 -8.41 15.73
N ALA A 206 9.12 -9.28 16.73
CA ALA A 206 9.69 -10.61 16.52
C ALA A 206 8.72 -11.51 15.74
N LEU A 207 7.42 -11.47 16.06
CA LEU A 207 6.37 -12.20 15.32
C LEU A 207 6.24 -11.69 13.89
N VAL A 208 6.24 -10.36 13.69
CA VAL A 208 6.24 -9.77 12.34
C VAL A 208 7.47 -10.22 11.54
N GLY A 209 8.66 -10.20 12.15
CA GLY A 209 9.88 -10.67 11.49
C GLY A 209 9.82 -12.15 11.11
N ASN A 210 9.23 -12.99 11.96
CA ASN A 210 8.99 -14.41 11.66
C ASN A 210 8.00 -14.55 10.49
N TRP A 211 6.95 -13.73 10.44
CA TRP A 211 5.98 -13.74 9.36
C TRP A 211 6.63 -13.32 8.02
N GLN A 212 7.47 -12.28 8.03
CA GLN A 212 8.25 -11.85 6.87
C GLN A 212 9.17 -12.96 6.35
N LEU A 213 9.85 -13.71 7.23
CA LEU A 213 10.69 -14.83 6.80
C LEU A 213 9.90 -15.98 6.20
N LEU A 214 8.78 -16.37 6.81
CA LEU A 214 7.89 -17.39 6.25
C LEU A 214 7.32 -16.96 4.89
N ALA A 215 7.00 -15.68 4.74
CA ALA A 215 6.54 -15.10 3.48
C ALA A 215 7.63 -15.15 2.40
N ALA A 216 8.88 -14.88 2.76
CA ALA A 216 10.01 -14.99 1.83
C ALA A 216 10.24 -16.44 1.37
N ILE A 217 10.14 -17.40 2.28
CA ILE A 217 10.26 -18.83 1.95
C ILE A 217 9.12 -19.27 1.04
N ASN A 218 7.89 -18.89 1.34
CA ASN A 218 6.72 -19.20 0.51
C ASN A 218 6.88 -18.69 -0.92
N ALA A 219 7.31 -17.44 -1.07
CA ALA A 219 7.58 -16.87 -2.38
C ALA A 219 8.66 -17.64 -3.15
N LEU A 220 9.72 -18.13 -2.49
CA LEU A 220 10.72 -18.98 -3.14
C LEU A 220 10.16 -20.35 -3.56
N VAL A 221 9.28 -20.94 -2.74
CA VAL A 221 8.58 -22.20 -3.09
C VAL A 221 7.73 -22.00 -4.35
N GLU A 222 7.10 -20.83 -4.50
CA GLU A 222 6.32 -20.42 -5.68
C GLU A 222 7.18 -19.91 -6.85
N ALA A 223 8.52 -19.98 -6.72
CA ALA A 223 9.48 -19.43 -7.67
C ALA A 223 9.38 -17.91 -7.92
N ASP A 224 8.72 -17.16 -7.03
CA ASP A 224 8.66 -15.70 -7.03
C ASP A 224 9.85 -15.09 -6.24
N LYS A 225 10.97 -14.93 -6.94
CA LYS A 225 12.16 -14.26 -6.38
C LYS A 225 11.93 -12.79 -6.03
N THR A 226 10.98 -12.12 -6.69
CA THR A 226 10.71 -10.69 -6.43
C THR A 226 10.03 -10.54 -5.07
N ALA A 227 8.99 -11.33 -4.79
CA ALA A 227 8.34 -11.34 -3.48
C ALA A 227 9.26 -11.89 -2.38
N ALA A 228 10.09 -12.90 -2.68
CA ALA A 228 11.08 -13.38 -1.73
C ALA A 228 12.07 -12.28 -1.30
N ASN A 229 12.60 -11.53 -2.28
CA ASN A 229 13.48 -10.40 -2.04
C ASN A 229 12.79 -9.31 -1.22
N TYR A 230 11.56 -8.94 -1.59
CA TYR A 230 10.75 -7.96 -0.87
C TYR A 230 10.62 -8.30 0.62
N HIS A 231 10.18 -9.52 0.93
CA HIS A 231 9.94 -9.95 2.30
C HIS A 231 11.23 -10.00 3.12
N LEU A 232 12.34 -10.48 2.54
CA LEU A 232 13.63 -10.50 3.24
C LEU A 232 14.19 -9.10 3.47
N ALA A 233 14.04 -8.17 2.52
CA ALA A 233 14.48 -6.78 2.69
C ALA A 233 13.74 -6.09 3.85
N TRP A 234 12.43 -6.33 3.98
CA TRP A 234 11.64 -5.84 5.13
C TRP A 234 12.07 -6.46 6.45
N PHE A 235 12.36 -7.76 6.46
CA PHE A 235 12.92 -8.44 7.64
C PHE A 235 14.27 -7.84 8.07
N GLN A 236 15.17 -7.56 7.13
CA GLN A 236 16.46 -6.96 7.41
C GLN A 236 16.31 -5.53 7.95
N ALA A 237 15.39 -4.74 7.37
CA ALA A 237 15.09 -3.39 7.85
C ALA A 237 14.58 -3.41 9.31
N LEU A 238 13.69 -4.35 9.64
CA LEU A 238 13.15 -4.53 11.00
C LEU A 238 14.23 -4.99 12.00
N SER A 239 15.08 -5.95 11.58
CA SER A 239 16.07 -6.58 12.45
C SER A 239 17.24 -5.66 12.83
N LYS A 240 17.70 -4.81 11.91
CA LYS A 240 18.79 -3.84 12.17
C LYS A 240 18.49 -2.93 13.36
N THR A 241 17.23 -2.58 13.57
CA THR A 241 16.80 -1.74 14.69
C THR A 241 16.82 -2.48 16.03
N GLN A 242 16.41 -3.76 16.08
CA GLN A 242 16.42 -4.54 17.32
C GLN A 242 17.84 -4.74 17.87
N ALA A 243 18.85 -4.81 16.99
CA ALA A 243 20.25 -4.85 17.40
C ALA A 243 20.73 -3.50 17.96
N GLY A 244 20.31 -2.40 17.35
CA GLY A 244 20.63 -1.04 17.80
C GLY A 244 19.95 -0.60 19.09
N SER A 245 18.80 -1.18 19.46
CA SER A 245 18.11 -0.89 20.73
C SER A 245 18.63 -1.70 21.93
N ARG A 246 19.51 -2.68 21.69
CA ARG A 246 20.12 -3.55 22.71
C ARG A 246 21.60 -3.21 22.99
N SER A 247 22.15 -2.19 22.33
CA SER A 247 23.51 -1.68 22.49
C SER A 247 23.50 -0.37 23.27
#